data_AF-T1APH8-F1
#
_entry.id   AF-T1APH8-F1
#
_cell.length_a   1.000
_cell.length_b   1.000
_cell.length_c   1.000
_cell.angle_alpha   90.00
_cell.angle_beta   90.00
_cell.angle_gamma   90.00
#
_symmetry.space_group_name_H-M   'P 1'
#
loop_
_entity.id
_entity.type
_entity.pdbx_description
1 polymer ?
#
loop_
_entity_poly.entity_id
_entity_poly.type
_entity_poly.pdbx_seq_one_letter_code
_entity_poly.pdbx_strand_id
1 'polypeptide(L)'
;MSPLGRPQDALTRTLQNCVLFSAGNEDKLLPAAVINAELGRRIQARAEELGRPVGGRERKRMKQELFDELLPRAFARPSRLPGYLDLTQGWAVLDTASRKAAEAAISGLREALGSFPALPLAAERAPRLVMTEWLTARRLPEGLELGDECELREATGNTGAIARCRRQALDADEVQEHLRAGKQVAQLGLVFDGRIAFVLSEDLVLRKLKFLDVIQEELNQQPLDSAEAELDARFTLMALELRRLFDKLHTWFGLPRPQDA
;
A
#
# COMPACT_ATOMS: atom_id res chain seq x y z
N MET A 1 -7.60 15.25 7.84
CA MET A 1 -6.58 16.19 8.38
C MET A 1 -6.02 17.00 7.23
N SER A 2 -5.48 18.20 7.47
CA SER A 2 -4.84 18.97 6.39
C SER A 2 -3.67 18.21 5.78
N PRO A 3 -3.49 18.23 4.44
CA PRO A 3 -2.32 17.69 3.78
C PRO A 3 -0.99 18.28 4.26
N LEU A 4 -1.00 19.52 4.77
CA LEU A 4 0.15 20.24 5.33
C LEU A 4 0.46 19.86 6.79
N GLY A 5 -0.38 19.03 7.42
CA GLY A 5 -0.17 18.53 8.78
C GLY A 5 -0.49 19.53 9.91
N ARG A 6 -1.06 20.70 9.59
CA ARG A 6 -1.44 21.71 10.59
C ARG A 6 -2.94 21.64 10.93
N PRO A 7 -3.33 21.91 12.19
CA PRO A 7 -4.71 21.69 12.66
C PRO A 7 -5.78 22.60 12.06
N GLN A 8 -5.41 23.69 11.36
CA GLN A 8 -6.32 24.75 10.90
C GLN A 8 -6.24 25.07 9.40
N ASP A 9 -5.49 24.28 8.62
CA ASP A 9 -5.40 24.46 7.18
C ASP A 9 -6.51 23.71 6.44
N ALA A 10 -6.77 24.07 5.19
CA ALA A 10 -7.72 23.38 4.33
C ALA A 10 -7.53 21.85 4.36
N LEU A 11 -8.64 21.11 4.44
CA LEU A 11 -8.65 19.64 4.50
C LEU A 11 -8.26 18.98 3.16
N THR A 12 -8.32 19.75 2.08
CA THR A 12 -7.94 19.36 0.74
C THR A 12 -7.11 20.46 0.09
N ARG A 13 -6.32 20.08 -0.91
CA ARG A 13 -5.59 21.02 -1.77
C ARG A 13 -5.72 20.56 -3.23
N THR A 14 -6.16 21.44 -4.11
CA THR A 14 -6.48 21.08 -5.50
C THR A 14 -5.48 21.71 -6.46
N LEU A 15 -4.82 20.90 -7.28
CA LEU A 15 -3.86 21.33 -8.31
C LEU A 15 -4.00 20.43 -9.54
N GLN A 16 -3.96 20.98 -10.75
CA GLN A 16 -4.00 20.21 -12.00
C GLN A 16 -5.15 19.18 -12.08
N ASN A 17 -6.32 19.57 -11.56
CA ASN A 17 -7.51 18.71 -11.43
C ASN A 17 -7.30 17.45 -10.57
N CYS A 18 -6.28 17.49 -9.70
CA CYS A 18 -6.01 16.50 -8.68
C CYS A 18 -6.28 17.08 -7.29
N VAL A 19 -7.03 16.36 -6.46
CA VAL A 19 -7.39 16.77 -5.10
C VAL A 19 -6.56 15.97 -4.10
N LEU A 20 -5.55 16.60 -3.50
CA LEU A 20 -4.76 16.04 -2.41
C LEU A 20 -5.54 16.11 -1.10
N PHE A 21 -5.57 15.01 -0.35
CA PHE A 21 -6.21 14.92 0.96
C PHE A 21 -5.38 14.06 1.91
N SER A 22 -5.83 13.97 3.17
CA SER A 22 -5.28 12.98 4.08
C SER A 22 -6.29 12.41 5.06
N ALA A 23 -6.39 11.08 5.04
CA ALA A 23 -7.16 10.30 6.00
C ALA A 23 -6.35 10.19 7.31
N GLY A 24 -6.93 10.69 8.40
CA GLY A 24 -6.38 10.50 9.74
C GLY A 24 -7.07 9.32 10.41
N ASN A 25 -6.31 8.53 11.16
CA ASN A 25 -6.84 7.49 12.03
C ASN A 25 -6.11 7.53 13.39
N GLU A 26 -6.73 7.01 14.44
CA GLU A 26 -6.11 6.91 15.76
C GLU A 26 -6.21 5.47 16.28
N ASP A 27 -5.05 4.83 16.44
CA ASP A 27 -4.99 3.47 16.96
C ASP A 27 -4.62 3.50 18.45
N LYS A 28 -5.42 2.83 19.28
CA LYS A 28 -5.11 2.65 20.70
C LYS A 28 -3.97 1.64 20.85
N LEU A 29 -2.88 2.07 21.50
CA LEU A 29 -1.70 1.27 21.74
C LEU A 29 -1.92 0.29 22.89
N LEU A 30 -2.40 -0.90 22.55
CA LEU A 30 -2.48 -2.03 23.46
C LEU A 30 -1.71 -3.23 22.89
N PRO A 31 -0.39 -3.30 23.11
CA PRO A 31 0.40 -4.42 22.62
C PRO A 31 -0.11 -5.75 23.18
N ALA A 32 -0.26 -6.76 22.33
CA ALA A 32 -0.74 -8.09 22.72
C ALA A 32 0.12 -8.72 23.83
N ALA A 33 1.42 -8.43 23.86
CA ALA A 33 2.33 -8.89 24.91
C ALA A 33 1.91 -8.39 26.31
N VAL A 34 1.51 -7.13 26.43
CA VAL A 34 1.06 -6.53 27.70
C VAL A 34 -0.26 -7.16 28.15
N ILE A 35 -1.21 -7.29 27.21
CA ILE A 35 -2.51 -7.93 27.49
C ILE A 35 -2.32 -9.38 27.94
N ASN A 36 -1.49 -10.15 27.23
CA ASN A 36 -1.27 -11.55 27.54
C ASN A 36 -0.55 -11.75 28.88
N ALA A 37 0.43 -10.90 29.22
CA ALA A 37 1.12 -10.95 30.50
C ALA A 37 0.16 -10.67 31.67
N GLU A 38 -0.63 -9.59 31.58
CA GLU A 38 -1.58 -9.21 32.63
C GLU A 38 -2.73 -10.21 32.75
N LEU A 39 -3.27 -10.70 31.61
CA LEU A 39 -4.25 -11.77 31.60
C LEU A 39 -3.72 -13.05 32.25
N GLY A 40 -2.45 -13.40 31.98
CA GLY A 40 -1.79 -14.55 32.60
C GLY A 40 -1.73 -14.44 34.12
N ARG A 41 -1.36 -13.27 34.66
CA ARG A 41 -1.36 -13.01 36.11
C ARG A 41 -2.75 -13.16 36.71
N ARG A 42 -3.78 -12.56 36.09
CA ARG A 42 -5.18 -12.65 36.57
C ARG A 42 -5.70 -14.08 36.54
N ILE A 43 -5.39 -14.84 35.49
CA ILE A 43 -5.76 -16.26 35.38
C ILE A 43 -5.10 -17.08 36.49
N GLN A 44 -3.82 -16.84 36.78
CA GLN A 44 -3.09 -17.55 37.83
C GLN A 44 -3.68 -17.26 39.21
N ALA A 45 -3.87 -15.99 39.56
CA ALA A 45 -4.48 -15.59 40.83
C ALA A 45 -5.88 -16.21 41.00
N ARG A 46 -6.69 -16.20 39.93
CA ARG A 46 -8.03 -16.79 39.95
C ARG A 46 -8.03 -18.32 40.07
N ALA A 47 -7.04 -18.99 39.48
CA ALA A 47 -6.89 -20.44 39.60
C ALA A 47 -6.51 -20.85 41.03
N GLU A 48 -5.66 -20.06 41.68
CA GLU A 48 -5.26 -20.24 43.09
C GLU A 48 -6.45 -20.05 44.03
N GLU A 49 -7.25 -18.99 43.84
CA GLU A 49 -8.49 -18.76 44.62
C GLU A 49 -9.51 -19.89 44.48
N LEU A 50 -9.65 -20.47 43.28
CA LEU A 50 -10.65 -21.51 43.00
C LEU A 50 -10.15 -22.94 43.28
N GLY A 51 -8.85 -23.11 43.54
CA GLY A 51 -8.21 -24.43 43.68
C GLY A 51 -8.27 -25.29 42.40
N ARG A 52 -8.53 -24.69 41.24
CA ARG A 52 -8.63 -25.39 39.95
C ARG A 52 -8.28 -24.47 38.77
N PRO A 53 -7.90 -25.02 37.60
CA PRO A 53 -7.67 -24.22 36.41
C PRO A 53 -8.90 -23.44 35.94
N VAL A 54 -8.70 -22.19 35.53
CA VAL A 54 -9.75 -21.36 34.93
C VAL A 54 -10.15 -21.90 33.55
N GLY A 55 -11.46 -22.13 33.36
CA GLY A 55 -12.02 -22.67 32.12
C GLY A 55 -11.99 -21.68 30.94
N GLY A 56 -12.04 -22.19 29.70
CA GLY A 56 -11.87 -21.36 28.49
C GLY A 56 -12.87 -20.22 28.32
N ARG A 57 -14.15 -20.43 28.69
CA ARG A 57 -15.19 -19.37 28.65
C ARG A 57 -14.88 -18.24 29.62
N GLU A 58 -14.40 -18.58 30.81
CA GLU A 58 -14.05 -17.61 31.84
C GLU A 58 -12.79 -16.82 31.46
N ARG A 59 -11.77 -17.49 30.87
CA ARG A 59 -10.60 -16.79 30.31
C ARG A 59 -10.98 -15.76 29.24
N LYS A 60 -11.92 -16.09 28.34
CA LYS A 60 -12.42 -15.14 27.33
C LYS A 60 -13.10 -13.93 27.98
N ARG A 61 -13.92 -14.16 29.02
CA ARG A 61 -14.57 -13.07 29.78
C ARG A 61 -13.53 -12.18 30.47
N MET A 62 -12.58 -12.77 31.19
CA MET A 62 -11.48 -12.04 31.85
C MET A 62 -10.64 -11.22 30.86
N LYS A 63 -10.41 -11.76 29.65
CA LYS A 63 -9.73 -11.03 28.58
C LYS A 63 -10.54 -9.81 28.12
N GLN A 64 -11.86 -9.95 27.96
CA GLN A 64 -12.72 -8.83 27.58
C GLN A 64 -12.77 -7.76 28.67
N GLU A 65 -12.95 -8.14 29.94
CA GLU A 65 -12.92 -7.23 31.09
C GLU A 65 -11.59 -6.47 31.17
N LEU A 66 -10.47 -7.17 30.95
CA LEU A 66 -9.14 -6.54 30.88
C LEU A 66 -9.03 -5.55 29.71
N PHE A 67 -9.62 -5.87 28.56
CA PHE A 67 -9.65 -4.94 27.42
C PHE A 67 -10.43 -3.67 27.76
N ASP A 68 -11.63 -3.82 28.32
CA ASP A 68 -12.49 -2.69 28.66
C ASP A 68 -11.84 -1.78 29.74
N GLU A 69 -11.03 -2.35 30.63
CA GLU A 69 -10.25 -1.61 31.63
C GLU A 69 -9.03 -0.89 31.03
N LEU A 70 -8.29 -1.54 30.13
CA LEU A 70 -7.05 -1.00 29.58
C LEU A 70 -7.28 -0.03 28.41
N LEU A 71 -8.35 -0.19 27.64
CA LEU A 71 -8.64 0.61 26.45
C LEU A 71 -8.73 2.12 26.72
N PRO A 72 -9.42 2.60 27.77
CA PRO A 72 -9.45 4.04 28.09
C PRO A 72 -8.09 4.60 28.49
N ARG A 73 -7.20 3.76 29.05
CA ARG A 73 -5.86 4.13 29.53
C ARG A 73 -4.79 4.04 28.44
N ALA A 74 -5.12 3.44 27.30
CA ALA A 74 -4.20 3.25 26.20
C ALA A 74 -3.89 4.58 25.52
N PHE A 75 -2.59 4.83 25.31
CA PHE A 75 -2.14 5.94 24.48
C PHE A 75 -2.69 5.79 23.05
N ALA A 76 -3.17 6.88 22.48
CA ALA A 76 -3.55 6.92 21.07
C ALA A 76 -2.30 7.20 20.22
N ARG A 77 -2.11 6.43 19.16
CA ARG A 77 -1.15 6.72 18.10
C ARG A 77 -1.91 7.30 16.91
N PRO A 78 -1.76 8.59 16.62
CA PRO A 78 -2.29 9.13 15.37
C PRO A 78 -1.52 8.52 14.21
N SER A 79 -2.25 8.18 13.15
CA SER A 79 -1.71 7.79 11.87
C SER A 79 -2.32 8.65 10.78
N ARG A 80 -1.53 8.87 9.74
CA ARG A 80 -1.89 9.70 8.61
C ARG A 80 -1.65 8.91 7.34
N LEU A 81 -2.67 8.80 6.51
CA LEU A 81 -2.60 8.21 5.18
C LEU A 81 -2.83 9.33 4.14
N PRO A 82 -1.77 9.78 3.45
CA PRO A 82 -1.90 10.67 2.30
C PRO A 82 -2.63 9.96 1.15
N GLY A 83 -3.38 10.73 0.38
CA GLY A 83 -4.03 10.25 -0.82
C GLY A 83 -4.41 11.40 -1.72
N TYR A 84 -4.69 11.11 -2.98
CA TYR A 84 -5.23 12.10 -3.90
C TYR A 84 -6.27 11.51 -4.84
N LEU A 85 -7.13 12.37 -5.37
CA LEU A 85 -8.12 12.03 -6.39
C LEU A 85 -7.70 12.70 -7.69
N ASP A 86 -7.44 11.94 -8.75
CA ASP A 86 -7.29 12.48 -10.10
C ASP A 86 -8.68 12.57 -10.75
N LEU A 87 -9.23 13.78 -10.82
CA LEU A 87 -10.57 13.99 -11.37
C LEU A 87 -10.56 13.95 -12.91
N THR A 88 -9.40 14.03 -13.55
CA THR A 88 -9.28 13.91 -15.01
C THR A 88 -9.39 12.44 -15.43
N GLN A 89 -8.72 11.55 -14.72
CA GLN A 89 -8.69 10.11 -15.04
C GLN A 89 -9.58 9.24 -14.15
N GLY A 90 -10.25 9.82 -13.15
CA GLY A 90 -11.09 9.09 -12.21
C GLY A 90 -10.33 8.13 -11.30
N TRP A 91 -9.06 8.43 -10.96
CA TRP A 91 -8.27 7.61 -10.04
C TRP A 91 -8.40 8.10 -8.60
N ALA A 92 -8.58 7.16 -7.67
CA ALA A 92 -8.40 7.40 -6.24
C ALA A 92 -7.12 6.69 -5.78
N VAL A 93 -6.11 7.47 -5.39
CA VAL A 93 -4.77 6.97 -5.08
C VAL A 93 -4.49 7.16 -3.59
N LEU A 94 -4.07 6.09 -2.93
CA LEU A 94 -3.71 6.11 -1.51
C LEU A 94 -2.26 5.67 -1.34
N ASP A 95 -1.49 6.42 -0.54
CA ASP A 95 -0.09 6.16 -0.28
C ASP A 95 0.09 5.03 0.74
N THR A 96 -0.32 3.81 0.35
CA THR A 96 -0.18 2.63 1.19
C THR A 96 -0.10 1.36 0.37
N ALA A 97 0.74 0.44 0.84
CA ALA A 97 0.80 -0.92 0.31
C ALA A 97 -0.16 -1.89 1.04
N SER A 98 -0.94 -1.38 2.01
CA SER A 98 -1.90 -2.14 2.82
C SER A 98 -3.32 -1.94 2.30
N ARG A 99 -3.89 -3.00 1.71
CA ARG A 99 -5.28 -2.99 1.23
C ARG A 99 -6.27 -2.60 2.34
N LYS A 100 -6.06 -3.11 3.55
CA LYS A 100 -6.90 -2.79 4.72
C LYS A 100 -6.88 -1.29 5.04
N ALA A 101 -5.71 -0.65 5.02
CA ALA A 101 -5.60 0.78 5.28
C ALA A 101 -6.26 1.59 4.16
N ALA A 102 -6.09 1.16 2.91
CA ALA A 102 -6.72 1.78 1.76
C ALA A 102 -8.25 1.72 1.84
N GLU A 103 -8.82 0.54 2.10
CA GLU A 103 -10.27 0.34 2.25
C GLU A 103 -10.87 1.14 3.40
N ALA A 104 -10.15 1.24 4.53
CA ALA A 104 -10.59 2.05 5.66
C ALA A 104 -10.68 3.54 5.28
N ALA A 105 -9.67 4.07 4.59
CA ALA A 105 -9.69 5.46 4.12
C ALA A 105 -10.78 5.72 3.07
N ILE A 106 -10.99 4.81 2.11
CA ILE A 106 -12.10 4.93 1.15
C ILE A 106 -13.46 4.84 1.84
N SER A 107 -13.61 3.99 2.85
CA SER A 107 -14.83 3.90 3.64
C SER A 107 -15.11 5.20 4.40
N GLY A 108 -14.08 5.80 5.00
CA GLY A 108 -14.20 7.11 5.64
C GLY A 108 -14.57 8.23 4.67
N LEU A 109 -14.02 8.23 3.45
CA LEU A 109 -14.44 9.15 2.39
C LEU A 109 -15.91 8.95 2.01
N ARG A 110 -16.36 7.70 1.91
CA ARG A 110 -17.76 7.37 1.58
C ARG A 110 -18.72 7.86 2.66
N GLU A 111 -18.38 7.70 3.93
CA GLU A 111 -19.17 8.25 5.04
C GLU A 111 -19.20 9.78 5.00
N ALA A 112 -18.04 10.43 4.81
CA ALA A 112 -17.96 11.89 4.80
C ALA A 112 -18.70 12.55 3.63
N LEU A 113 -18.74 11.88 2.47
CA LEU A 113 -19.37 12.39 1.24
C LEU A 113 -20.79 11.84 1.01
N GLY A 114 -21.24 10.90 1.84
CA GLY A 114 -22.47 10.14 1.65
C GLY A 114 -22.40 9.06 0.56
N SER A 115 -21.74 9.35 -0.57
CA SER A 115 -21.47 8.38 -1.63
C SER A 115 -20.08 8.57 -2.20
N PHE A 116 -19.43 7.45 -2.53
CA PHE A 116 -18.11 7.44 -3.19
C PHE A 116 -17.96 6.15 -4.01
N PRO A 117 -18.29 6.17 -5.31
CA PRO A 117 -18.31 5.00 -6.18
C PRO A 117 -16.90 4.66 -6.67
N ALA A 118 -16.03 4.25 -5.75
CA ALA A 118 -14.71 3.72 -6.08
C ALA A 118 -14.67 2.20 -5.96
N LEU A 119 -14.05 1.55 -6.95
CA LEU A 119 -13.81 0.12 -6.97
C LEU A 119 -12.29 -0.15 -6.89
N PRO A 120 -11.87 -1.22 -6.20
CA PRO A 120 -10.50 -1.69 -6.29
C PRO A 120 -10.14 -2.05 -7.73
N LEU A 121 -8.84 -1.98 -8.06
CA LEU A 121 -8.34 -2.42 -9.37
C LEU A 121 -8.67 -3.91 -9.60
N ALA A 122 -9.22 -4.21 -10.77
CA ALA A 122 -9.54 -5.55 -11.22
C ALA A 122 -9.06 -5.72 -12.67
N ALA A 123 -7.84 -6.21 -12.86
CA ALA A 123 -7.29 -6.36 -14.20
C ALA A 123 -7.99 -7.46 -15.00
N GLU A 124 -8.25 -7.18 -16.27
CA GLU A 124 -8.72 -8.16 -17.27
C GLU A 124 -7.66 -9.22 -17.56
N ARG A 125 -6.39 -8.79 -17.61
CA ARG A 125 -5.23 -9.66 -17.79
C ARG A 125 -4.58 -9.92 -16.44
N ALA A 126 -4.45 -11.19 -16.07
CA ALA A 126 -3.83 -11.59 -14.80
C ALA A 126 -2.40 -11.01 -14.67
N PRO A 127 -2.13 -10.06 -13.74
CA PRO A 127 -0.85 -9.35 -13.69
C PRO A 127 0.35 -10.28 -13.49
N ARG A 128 0.18 -11.32 -12.69
CA ARG A 128 1.16 -12.41 -12.51
C ARG A 128 1.59 -13.03 -13.84
N LEU A 129 0.65 -13.35 -14.73
CA LEU A 129 0.95 -13.99 -16.02
C LEU A 129 1.67 -13.02 -16.95
N VAL A 130 1.17 -11.77 -17.04
CA VAL A 130 1.77 -10.73 -17.88
C VAL A 130 3.20 -10.42 -17.45
N MET A 131 3.46 -10.26 -16.14
CA MET A 131 4.82 -10.01 -15.63
C MET A 131 5.74 -11.22 -15.82
N THR A 132 5.21 -12.44 -15.70
CA THR A 132 5.97 -13.67 -15.98
C THR A 132 6.37 -13.76 -17.44
N GLU A 133 5.47 -13.38 -18.35
CA GLU A 133 5.75 -13.30 -19.79
C GLU A 133 6.86 -12.29 -20.09
N TRP A 134 6.84 -11.10 -19.49
CA TRP A 134 7.90 -10.10 -19.67
C TRP A 134 9.29 -10.63 -19.33
N LEU A 135 9.43 -11.30 -18.19
CA LEU A 135 10.70 -11.90 -17.78
C LEU A 135 11.11 -13.09 -18.66
N THR A 136 10.15 -13.95 -19.00
CA THR A 136 10.44 -15.18 -19.77
C THR A 136 10.83 -14.84 -21.21
N ALA A 137 10.14 -13.89 -21.83
CA ALA A 137 10.41 -13.44 -23.19
C ALA A 137 11.57 -12.45 -23.28
N ARG A 138 12.10 -11.99 -22.12
CA ARG A 138 13.07 -10.88 -22.00
C ARG A 138 12.62 -9.66 -22.84
N ARG A 139 11.32 -9.39 -22.82
CA ARG A 139 10.70 -8.33 -23.63
C ARG A 139 9.69 -7.58 -22.78
N LEU A 140 9.99 -6.32 -22.55
CA LEU A 140 9.12 -5.41 -21.82
C LEU A 140 8.40 -4.48 -22.81
N PRO A 141 7.25 -3.92 -22.43
CA PRO A 141 6.64 -2.81 -23.15
C PRO A 141 7.60 -1.62 -23.26
N GLU A 142 7.40 -0.78 -24.27
CA GLU A 142 8.16 0.45 -24.45
C GLU A 142 8.09 1.35 -23.20
N GLY A 143 9.25 1.90 -22.82
CA GLY A 143 9.39 2.74 -21.63
C GLY A 143 9.51 1.97 -20.32
N LEU A 144 9.45 0.64 -20.33
CA LEU A 144 9.57 -0.17 -19.12
C LEU A 144 10.87 -0.98 -19.13
N GLU A 145 11.62 -0.88 -18.04
CA GLU A 145 12.89 -1.58 -17.83
C GLU A 145 12.82 -2.44 -16.56
N LEU A 146 13.65 -3.49 -16.51
CA LEU A 146 13.77 -4.33 -15.33
C LEU A 146 14.57 -3.60 -14.24
N GLY A 147 14.06 -3.64 -13.01
CA GLY A 147 14.82 -3.32 -11.82
C GLY A 147 15.75 -4.47 -11.41
N ASP A 148 16.05 -4.54 -10.12
CA ASP A 148 17.03 -5.47 -9.56
C ASP A 148 16.45 -6.44 -8.52
N GLU A 149 15.12 -6.49 -8.38
CA GLU A 149 14.45 -7.39 -7.44
C GLU A 149 13.18 -8.02 -8.00
N CYS A 150 12.96 -9.28 -7.64
CA CYS A 150 11.71 -9.98 -7.95
C CYS A 150 11.38 -11.01 -6.86
N GLU A 151 10.09 -11.34 -6.75
CA GLU A 151 9.63 -12.49 -5.99
C GLU A 151 8.91 -13.45 -6.94
N LEU A 152 9.39 -14.68 -7.02
CA LEU A 152 8.82 -15.75 -7.82
C LEU A 152 8.19 -16.80 -6.90
N ARG A 153 6.99 -17.27 -7.25
CA ARG A 153 6.23 -18.26 -6.47
C ARG A 153 5.74 -19.37 -7.37
N GLU A 154 5.67 -20.59 -6.85
CA GLU A 154 5.00 -21.68 -7.56
C GLU A 154 3.50 -21.38 -7.73
N ALA A 155 2.94 -21.77 -8.88
CA ALA A 155 1.54 -21.50 -9.20
C ALA A 155 0.56 -22.29 -8.30
N THR A 156 1.00 -23.42 -7.73
CA THR A 156 0.19 -24.36 -6.94
C THR A 156 0.36 -24.15 -5.44
N GLY A 157 -0.56 -23.37 -4.86
CA GLY A 157 -0.83 -23.33 -3.42
C GLY A 157 -0.12 -22.23 -2.63
N ASN A 158 -0.77 -21.79 -1.54
CA ASN A 158 -0.27 -20.73 -0.64
C ASN A 158 0.97 -21.15 0.19
N THR A 159 1.49 -22.35 -0.03
CA THR A 159 2.69 -22.92 0.62
C THR A 159 3.76 -23.36 -0.38
N GLY A 160 3.62 -22.98 -1.65
CA GLY A 160 4.60 -23.32 -2.70
C GLY A 160 5.96 -22.66 -2.48
N ALA A 161 6.99 -23.16 -3.17
CA ALA A 161 8.34 -22.61 -3.02
C ALA A 161 8.41 -21.15 -3.50
N ILE A 162 9.17 -20.34 -2.77
CA ILE A 162 9.35 -18.91 -3.05
C ILE A 162 10.84 -18.64 -3.31
N ALA A 163 11.15 -18.02 -4.44
CA ALA A 163 12.47 -17.48 -4.73
C ALA A 163 12.41 -15.95 -4.66
N ARG A 164 13.37 -15.34 -3.96
CA ARG A 164 13.49 -13.87 -3.84
C ARG A 164 14.87 -13.44 -4.31
N CYS A 165 14.89 -12.63 -5.37
CA CYS A 165 16.10 -12.02 -5.90
C CYS A 165 16.13 -10.55 -5.49
N ARG A 166 17.28 -10.05 -5.07
CA ARG A 166 17.51 -8.63 -4.72
C ARG A 166 18.91 -8.23 -5.13
N ARG A 167 19.06 -7.02 -5.68
CA ARG A 167 20.33 -6.53 -6.24
C ARG A 167 20.92 -7.51 -7.24
N GLN A 168 20.06 -8.07 -8.09
CA GLN A 168 20.41 -9.06 -9.11
C GLN A 168 19.82 -8.66 -10.45
N ALA A 169 20.58 -8.85 -11.52
CA ALA A 169 20.09 -8.67 -12.88
C ALA A 169 18.97 -9.70 -13.17
N LEU A 170 17.78 -9.23 -13.49
CA LEU A 170 16.58 -10.08 -13.60
C LEU A 170 16.48 -10.82 -14.94
N ASP A 171 17.32 -10.47 -15.92
CA ASP A 171 17.51 -11.16 -17.19
C ASP A 171 18.54 -12.30 -17.12
N ALA A 172 19.25 -12.43 -15.99
CA ALA A 172 20.25 -13.47 -15.75
C ALA A 172 19.66 -14.89 -15.78
N ASP A 173 20.50 -15.87 -16.11
CA ASP A 173 20.07 -17.25 -16.33
C ASP A 173 19.51 -17.91 -15.07
N GLU A 174 19.95 -17.52 -13.87
CA GLU A 174 19.43 -18.04 -12.60
C GLU A 174 17.95 -17.71 -12.40
N VAL A 175 17.53 -16.51 -12.80
CA VAL A 175 16.12 -16.11 -12.76
C VAL A 175 15.31 -16.90 -13.79
N GLN A 176 15.89 -17.12 -14.98
CA GLN A 176 15.26 -17.93 -16.03
C GLN A 176 15.06 -19.39 -15.60
N GLU A 177 16.01 -20.00 -14.89
CA GLU A 177 15.87 -21.35 -14.36
C GLU A 177 14.68 -21.48 -13.39
N HIS A 178 14.45 -20.47 -12.54
CA HIS A 178 13.27 -20.45 -11.68
C HIS A 178 11.96 -20.40 -12.47
N LEU A 179 11.92 -19.62 -13.56
CA LEU A 179 10.75 -19.54 -14.46
C LEU A 179 10.53 -20.86 -15.20
N ARG A 180 11.60 -21.50 -15.71
CA ARG A 180 11.55 -22.83 -16.35
C ARG A 180 11.07 -23.92 -15.39
N ALA A 181 11.38 -23.79 -14.10
CA ALA A 181 10.88 -24.66 -13.04
C ALA A 181 9.39 -24.39 -12.68
N GLY A 182 8.68 -23.54 -13.42
CA GLY A 182 7.25 -23.30 -13.26
C GLY A 182 6.89 -22.24 -12.21
N LYS A 183 7.86 -21.46 -11.71
CA LYS A 183 7.57 -20.32 -10.84
C LYS A 183 7.08 -19.13 -11.67
N GLN A 184 6.17 -18.38 -11.09
CA GLN A 184 5.55 -17.20 -11.68
C GLN A 184 5.85 -15.96 -10.84
N VAL A 185 5.84 -14.80 -11.47
CA VAL A 185 6.17 -13.52 -10.86
C VAL A 185 5.04 -13.07 -9.93
N ALA A 186 5.33 -12.99 -8.63
CA ALA A 186 4.45 -12.38 -7.64
C ALA A 186 4.78 -10.90 -7.41
N GLN A 187 6.06 -10.52 -7.52
CA GLN A 187 6.53 -9.13 -7.46
C GLN A 187 7.66 -8.91 -8.46
N LEU A 188 7.66 -7.76 -9.13
CA LEU A 188 8.66 -7.37 -10.11
C LEU A 188 9.13 -5.93 -9.90
N GLY A 189 10.42 -5.74 -9.68
CA GLY A 189 11.08 -4.44 -9.72
C GLY A 189 11.15 -3.93 -11.16
N LEU A 190 10.73 -2.69 -11.36
CA LEU A 190 10.57 -2.05 -12.66
C LEU A 190 11.03 -0.59 -12.59
N VAL A 191 11.50 -0.09 -13.72
CA VAL A 191 11.79 1.33 -13.95
C VAL A 191 10.99 1.81 -15.15
N PHE A 192 10.23 2.88 -14.98
CA PHE A 192 9.40 3.49 -16.02
C PHE A 192 10.01 4.80 -16.51
N ASP A 193 10.25 4.88 -17.81
CA ASP A 193 10.82 6.01 -18.57
C ASP A 193 12.09 6.62 -17.95
N GLY A 194 12.88 5.81 -17.22
CA GLY A 194 14.04 6.30 -16.45
C GLY A 194 13.70 7.32 -15.36
N ARG A 195 12.41 7.47 -15.00
CA ARG A 195 11.88 8.49 -14.08
C ARG A 195 11.31 7.92 -12.79
N ILE A 196 10.70 6.74 -12.84
CA ILE A 196 10.01 6.15 -11.69
C ILE A 196 10.48 4.71 -11.50
N ALA A 197 11.07 4.40 -10.35
CA ALA A 197 11.38 3.03 -9.94
C ALA A 197 10.34 2.54 -8.93
N PHE A 198 9.87 1.30 -9.07
CA PHE A 198 8.88 0.69 -8.18
C PHE A 198 8.93 -0.83 -8.26
N VAL A 199 8.28 -1.49 -7.31
CA VAL A 199 7.98 -2.92 -7.35
C VAL A 199 6.50 -3.10 -7.58
N LEU A 200 6.12 -3.66 -8.73
CA LEU A 200 4.76 -4.04 -9.02
C LEU A 200 4.47 -5.41 -8.45
N SER A 201 3.37 -5.52 -7.72
CA SER A 201 2.88 -6.79 -7.18
C SER A 201 1.74 -7.36 -8.03
N GLU A 202 1.50 -8.67 -7.94
CA GLU A 202 0.39 -9.34 -8.66
C GLU A 202 -1.00 -8.79 -8.31
N ASP A 203 -1.14 -8.14 -7.16
CA ASP A 203 -2.33 -7.41 -6.70
C ASP A 203 -2.40 -5.95 -7.19
N LEU A 204 -1.55 -5.58 -8.15
CA LEU A 204 -1.40 -4.23 -8.73
C LEU A 204 -0.97 -3.14 -7.73
N VAL A 205 -0.49 -3.52 -6.56
CA VAL A 205 0.07 -2.56 -5.60
C VAL A 205 1.47 -2.15 -6.07
N LEU A 206 1.67 -0.84 -6.21
CA LEU A 206 2.98 -0.22 -6.42
C LEU A 206 3.69 -0.09 -5.07
N ARG A 207 4.79 -0.82 -4.88
CA ARG A 207 5.60 -0.79 -3.65
C ARG A 207 6.92 -0.09 -3.94
N LYS A 208 7.54 0.47 -2.89
CA LYS A 208 8.85 1.13 -2.97
C LYS A 208 8.94 2.15 -4.13
N LEU A 209 7.85 2.89 -4.35
CA LEU A 209 7.79 3.94 -5.36
C LEU A 209 8.88 4.98 -5.07
N LYS A 210 9.74 5.23 -6.06
CA LYS A 210 10.83 6.20 -5.99
C LYS A 210 10.87 7.00 -7.29
N PHE A 211 10.91 8.32 -7.16
CA PHE A 211 11.22 9.22 -8.26
C PHE A 211 12.74 9.32 -8.43
N LEU A 212 13.22 9.10 -9.65
CA LEU A 212 14.65 9.09 -9.98
C LEU A 212 15.20 10.51 -10.16
N ASP A 213 16.51 10.61 -10.33
CA ASP A 213 17.24 11.88 -10.15
C ASP A 213 16.78 12.98 -11.11
N VAL A 214 16.40 12.63 -12.34
CA VAL A 214 15.82 13.56 -13.34
C VAL A 214 14.63 14.34 -12.76
N ILE A 215 13.78 13.66 -12.00
CA ILE A 215 12.63 14.28 -11.34
C ILE A 215 13.05 15.17 -10.17
N GLN A 216 14.03 14.71 -9.39
CA GLN A 216 14.50 15.47 -8.23
C GLN A 216 15.20 16.76 -8.67
N GLU A 217 15.92 16.73 -9.79
CA GLU A 217 16.53 17.91 -10.40
C GLU A 217 15.49 18.92 -10.88
N GLU A 218 14.41 18.48 -11.52
CA GLU A 218 13.29 19.36 -11.93
C GLU A 218 12.66 20.09 -10.73
N LEU A 219 12.52 19.42 -9.59
CA LEU A 219 12.00 20.03 -8.36
C LEU A 219 12.98 21.07 -7.76
N ASN A 220 14.28 20.82 -7.85
CA ASN A 220 15.31 21.70 -7.30
C ASN A 220 15.54 22.98 -8.12
N GLN A 221 15.05 23.03 -9.36
CA GLN A 221 15.18 24.21 -10.23
C GLN A 221 14.20 25.34 -9.89
N GLN A 222 13.19 25.08 -9.06
CA GLN A 222 12.21 26.08 -8.66
C GLN A 222 12.60 26.71 -7.31
N PRO A 223 12.73 28.04 -7.20
CA PRO A 223 12.80 28.68 -5.89
C PRO A 223 11.44 28.52 -5.20
N LEU A 224 11.40 27.72 -4.14
CA LEU A 224 10.19 27.41 -3.39
C LEU A 224 10.23 28.19 -2.07
N ASP A 225 9.60 29.36 -2.08
CA ASP A 225 9.68 30.33 -0.97
C ASP A 225 8.80 29.98 0.24
N SER A 226 8.02 28.89 0.16
CA SER A 226 7.19 28.41 1.27
C SER A 226 6.98 26.90 1.24
N ALA A 227 6.68 26.31 2.41
CA ALA A 227 6.34 24.89 2.52
C ALA A 227 5.10 24.50 1.70
N GLU A 228 4.20 25.45 1.46
CA GLU A 228 3.03 25.26 0.61
C GLU A 228 3.39 25.19 -0.88
N ALA A 229 4.26 26.11 -1.33
CA ALA A 229 4.77 26.09 -2.70
C ALA A 229 5.57 24.81 -2.97
N GLU A 230 6.38 24.37 -2.01
CA GLU A 230 7.11 23.10 -2.12
C GLU A 230 6.18 21.90 -2.24
N LEU A 231 5.14 21.83 -1.39
CA LEU A 231 4.14 20.76 -1.48
C LEU A 231 3.45 20.77 -2.84
N ASP A 232 3.11 21.95 -3.36
CA ASP A 232 2.42 22.11 -4.63
C ASP A 232 3.24 21.66 -5.82
N ALA A 233 4.50 22.08 -5.88
CA ALA A 233 5.43 21.68 -6.92
C ALA A 233 5.64 20.16 -6.92
N ARG A 234 5.93 19.60 -5.73
CA ARG A 234 6.13 18.15 -5.55
C ARG A 234 4.89 17.35 -5.90
N PHE A 235 3.72 17.77 -5.42
CA PHE A 235 2.46 17.09 -5.70
C PHE A 235 2.10 17.16 -7.18
N THR A 236 2.25 18.33 -7.80
CA THR A 236 1.97 18.51 -9.23
C THR A 236 2.82 17.58 -10.07
N LEU A 237 4.13 17.57 -9.84
CA LEU A 237 5.03 16.69 -10.57
C LEU A 237 4.66 15.21 -10.34
N MET A 238 4.48 14.81 -9.08
CA MET A 238 4.14 13.43 -8.71
C MET A 238 2.86 12.98 -9.42
N ALA A 239 1.81 13.81 -9.38
CA ALA A 239 0.52 13.49 -9.98
C ALA A 239 0.63 13.34 -11.50
N LEU A 240 1.40 14.20 -12.18
CA LEU A 240 1.60 14.12 -13.63
C LEU A 240 2.39 12.88 -14.06
N GLU A 241 3.44 12.53 -13.32
CA GLU A 241 4.23 11.33 -13.59
C GLU A 241 3.42 10.04 -13.31
N LEU A 242 2.69 9.99 -12.20
CA LEU A 242 1.81 8.86 -11.90
C LEU A 242 0.67 8.71 -12.90
N ARG A 243 0.12 9.81 -13.42
CA ARG A 243 -0.90 9.80 -14.48
C ARG A 243 -0.41 9.01 -15.70
N ARG A 244 0.81 9.31 -16.16
CA ARG A 244 1.45 8.58 -17.28
C ARG A 244 1.63 7.09 -16.96
N LEU A 245 2.10 6.78 -15.75
CA LEU A 245 2.28 5.39 -15.33
C LEU A 245 0.94 4.64 -15.30
N PHE A 246 -0.13 5.24 -14.77
CA PHE A 246 -1.44 4.60 -14.70
C PHE A 246 -2.07 4.36 -16.07
N ASP A 247 -1.87 5.25 -17.04
CA ASP A 247 -2.28 5.00 -18.42
C ASP A 247 -1.59 3.77 -19.02
N LYS A 248 -0.30 3.62 -18.73
CA LYS A 248 0.47 2.44 -19.16
C LYS A 248 0.03 1.18 -18.43
N LEU A 249 -0.23 1.24 -17.12
CA LEU A 249 -0.81 0.11 -16.37
C LEU A 249 -2.16 -0.31 -16.96
N HIS A 250 -3.04 0.64 -17.30
CA HIS A 250 -4.29 0.36 -17.98
C HIS A 250 -4.05 -0.36 -19.32
N THR A 251 -3.12 0.15 -20.14
CA THR A 251 -2.74 -0.47 -21.41
C THR A 251 -2.20 -1.90 -21.24
N TRP A 252 -1.42 -2.15 -20.19
CA TRP A 252 -0.79 -3.46 -19.97
C TRP A 252 -1.74 -4.49 -19.38
N PHE A 253 -2.60 -4.09 -18.46
CA PHE A 253 -3.40 -5.03 -17.66
C PHE A 253 -4.90 -5.04 -18.00
N GLY A 254 -5.39 -4.04 -18.74
CA GLY A 254 -6.83 -3.85 -18.98
C GLY A 254 -7.53 -3.52 -17.67
N LEU A 255 -7.52 -2.24 -17.27
CA LEU A 255 -8.11 -1.80 -16.01
C LEU A 255 -9.48 -1.16 -16.26
N PRO A 256 -10.60 -1.89 -16.06
CA PRO A 256 -11.95 -1.38 -16.32
C PRO A 256 -12.29 -0.24 -15.37
N ARG A 257 -13.08 0.71 -15.85
CA ARG A 257 -13.58 1.83 -15.03
C ARG A 257 -14.97 1.52 -14.49
N PRO A 258 -15.37 2.07 -13.33
CA PRO A 258 -16.73 1.93 -12.83
C PRO A 258 -17.83 2.43 -13.79
N GLN A 259 -17.47 3.27 -14.76
CA GLN A 259 -18.38 3.79 -15.79
C GLN A 259 -18.57 2.81 -16.96
N ASP A 260 -17.70 1.81 -17.08
CA ASP A 260 -17.74 0.79 -18.14
C ASP A 260 -18.59 -0.44 -17.71
N ALA A 261 -19.11 -0.44 -16.48
CA ALA A 261 -19.80 -1.55 -15.82
C ALA A 261 -21.32 -1.36 -15.71
#